data_AF-A0AAW4CK09-F1
#
_entry.id   AF-A0AAW4CK09-F1
#
_cell.length_a   1.000
_cell.length_b   1.000
_cell.length_c   1.000
_cell.angle_alpha   90.00
_cell.angle_beta   90.00
_cell.angle_gamma   90.00
#
_symmetry.space_group_name_H-M   'P 1'
#
loop_
_entity.id
_entity.type
_entity.pdbx_description
1 polymer ?
#
loop_
_entity_poly.entity_id
_entity_poly.type
_entity_poly.pdbx_seq_one_letter_code
_entity_poly.pdbx_strand_id
1 'polypeptide(L)'
;MTAPRRNNAKITLRMQTALKAKGHTYDDLVLVSGLAKESVARWVKQMRELGVVRICAWNDDVRGRRIVPVFQWGTEPDLPRPGRRWTAAETMARMRARRRAESSMVSLEDTL
;
A
#
# COMPACT_ATOMS: atom_id res chain seq x y z
N MET A 1 30.06 4.70 2.21
CA MET A 1 28.71 4.72 1.60
C MET A 1 28.72 3.77 0.41
N THR A 2 27.89 2.72 0.43
CA THR A 2 27.81 1.74 -0.67
C THR A 2 27.17 2.38 -1.90
N ALA A 3 27.75 2.19 -3.08
CA ALA A 3 27.22 2.75 -4.33
C ALA A 3 25.75 2.36 -4.56
N PRO A 4 24.90 3.26 -5.08
CA PRO A 4 23.48 2.96 -5.31
C PRO A 4 23.33 1.80 -6.32
N ARG A 5 22.64 0.75 -5.89
CA ARG A 5 22.34 -0.42 -6.72
C ARG A 5 21.39 -0.02 -7.85
N ARG A 6 21.78 -0.31 -9.09
CA ARG A 6 20.96 -0.07 -10.29
C ARG A 6 20.19 -1.33 -10.67
N ASN A 7 19.03 -1.12 -11.30
CA ASN A 7 18.29 -2.22 -11.91
C ASN A 7 19.10 -2.85 -13.06
N ASN A 8 19.00 -4.16 -13.22
CA ASN A 8 19.64 -4.92 -14.29
C ASN A 8 18.75 -6.12 -14.68
N ALA A 9 19.12 -6.84 -15.73
CA ALA A 9 18.32 -7.96 -16.25
C ALA A 9 18.01 -9.03 -15.19
N LYS A 10 18.97 -9.37 -14.32
CA LYS A 10 18.79 -10.37 -13.25
C LYS A 10 17.79 -9.90 -12.19
N ILE A 11 17.85 -8.62 -11.81
CA ILE A 11 16.92 -8.04 -10.83
C ILE A 11 15.51 -7.92 -11.43
N THR A 12 15.40 -7.47 -12.67
CA THR A 12 14.13 -7.46 -13.43
C THR A 12 13.51 -8.85 -13.48
N LEU A 13 14.28 -9.88 -13.83
CA LEU A 13 13.80 -11.26 -13.89
C LEU A 13 13.27 -11.74 -12.53
N ARG A 14 13.96 -11.42 -11.42
CA ARG A 14 13.49 -11.77 -10.07
C ARG A 14 12.14 -11.13 -9.74
N MET A 15 11.97 -9.84 -10.01
CA MET A 15 10.70 -9.15 -9.78
C MET A 15 9.58 -9.72 -10.66
N GLN A 16 9.88 -10.01 -11.93
CA GLN A 16 8.92 -10.63 -12.84
C GLN A 16 8.50 -12.02 -12.36
N THR A 17 9.45 -12.88 -11.97
CA THR A 17 9.15 -14.21 -11.44
C THR A 17 8.30 -14.13 -10.17
N ALA A 18 8.61 -13.20 -9.27
CA ALA A 18 7.80 -12.97 -8.07
C ALA A 18 6.35 -12.57 -8.41
N LEU A 19 6.18 -11.60 -9.31
CA LEU A 19 4.85 -11.14 -9.75
C LEU A 19 4.05 -12.19 -10.51
N LYS A 20 4.72 -13.12 -11.20
CA LYS A 20 4.07 -14.27 -11.84
C LYS A 20 3.60 -15.31 -10.82
N ALA A 21 4.32 -15.45 -9.70
CA ALA A 21 3.97 -16.40 -8.67
C ALA A 21 2.77 -15.94 -7.84
N LYS A 22 2.73 -14.66 -7.42
CA LYS A 22 1.63 -14.09 -6.62
C LYS A 22 1.62 -12.56 -6.62
N GLY A 23 0.63 -11.99 -5.96
CA GLY A 23 0.53 -10.55 -5.71
C GLY A 23 1.62 -10.03 -4.76
N HIS A 24 2.21 -8.87 -5.07
CA HIS A 24 3.24 -8.20 -4.27
C HIS A 24 3.01 -6.69 -4.18
N THR A 25 3.25 -6.12 -3.00
CA THR A 25 3.31 -4.66 -2.80
C THR A 25 4.66 -4.10 -3.25
N TYR A 26 4.80 -2.77 -3.27
CA TYR A 26 6.09 -2.13 -3.49
C TYR A 26 7.15 -2.56 -2.46
N ASP A 27 6.75 -2.70 -1.19
CA ASP A 27 7.67 -3.07 -0.12
C ASP A 27 8.12 -4.52 -0.25
N ASP A 28 7.22 -5.42 -0.68
CA ASP A 28 7.61 -6.80 -1.03
C ASP A 28 8.62 -6.83 -2.19
N LEU A 29 8.40 -6.03 -3.23
CA LEU A 29 9.31 -5.96 -4.38
C LEU A 29 10.66 -5.32 -4.04
N VAL A 30 10.71 -4.41 -3.07
CA VAL A 30 11.98 -3.92 -2.50
C VAL A 30 12.75 -5.07 -1.85
N LEU A 31 12.08 -5.93 -1.07
CA LEU A 31 12.71 -7.09 -0.46
C LEU A 31 13.19 -8.11 -1.51
N VAL A 32 12.40 -8.35 -2.57
CA VAL A 32 12.75 -9.27 -3.66
C VAL A 32 13.95 -8.76 -4.48
N SER A 33 13.98 -7.46 -4.78
CA SER A 33 14.95 -6.86 -5.70
C SER A 33 16.22 -6.34 -5.03
N GLY A 34 16.13 -5.96 -3.75
CA GLY A 34 17.17 -5.21 -3.05
C GLY A 34 17.39 -3.79 -3.60
N LEU A 35 16.44 -3.26 -4.38
CA LEU A 35 16.46 -1.90 -4.90
C LEU A 35 15.75 -0.92 -3.95
N ALA A 36 16.08 0.36 -4.06
CA ALA A 36 15.33 1.42 -3.40
C ALA A 36 13.89 1.49 -3.95
N LYS A 37 12.95 1.95 -3.10
CA LYS A 37 11.51 1.97 -3.40
C LYS A 37 11.18 2.79 -4.65
N GLU A 38 11.91 3.89 -4.89
CA GLU A 38 11.75 4.75 -6.07
C GLU A 38 12.11 4.01 -7.37
N SER A 39 13.13 3.15 -7.31
CA SER A 39 13.57 2.35 -8.47
C SER A 39 12.55 1.25 -8.77
N VAL A 40 12.03 0.59 -7.74
CA VAL A 40 10.94 -0.38 -7.88
C VAL A 40 9.69 0.29 -8.44
N ALA A 41 9.29 1.45 -7.90
CA ALA A 41 8.12 2.19 -8.35
C ALA A 41 8.24 2.61 -9.83
N ARG A 42 9.41 3.10 -10.25
CA ARG A 42 9.68 3.42 -11.65
C ARG A 42 9.56 2.20 -12.55
N TRP A 43 10.14 1.07 -12.15
CA TRP A 43 10.07 -0.17 -12.92
C TRP A 43 8.64 -0.70 -13.03
N VAL A 44 7.89 -0.76 -11.92
CA VAL A 44 6.47 -1.16 -11.94
C VAL A 44 5.65 -0.23 -12.83
N LYS A 45 5.87 1.09 -12.78
CA LYS A 45 5.18 2.04 -13.66
C LYS A 45 5.38 1.69 -15.14
N GLN A 46 6.62 1.44 -15.55
CA GLN A 46 6.95 1.02 -16.92
C GLN A 46 6.25 -0.28 -17.30
N MET A 47 6.24 -1.29 -16.41
CA MET A 47 5.56 -2.56 -16.68
C MET A 47 4.04 -2.40 -16.77
N ARG A 48 3.45 -1.47 -16.00
CA ARG A 48 2.02 -1.13 -16.10
C ARG A 48 1.68 -0.37 -17.38
N GLU A 49 2.55 0.52 -17.85
CA GLU A 49 2.41 1.20 -19.15
C GLU A 49 2.44 0.19 -20.31
N LEU A 50 3.18 -0.91 -20.17
CA LEU A 50 3.18 -2.04 -21.10
C LEU A 50 1.96 -2.98 -20.95
N GLY A 51 1.12 -2.78 -19.94
CA GLY A 51 -0.07 -3.60 -19.70
C GLY A 51 0.20 -5.02 -19.20
N VAL A 52 1.41 -5.32 -18.69
CA VAL A 52 1.79 -6.67 -18.23
C VAL A 52 1.76 -6.84 -16.70
N VAL A 53 1.42 -5.78 -15.99
CA VAL A 53 1.23 -5.76 -14.54
C VAL A 53 -0.09 -5.07 -14.24
N ARG A 54 -0.90 -5.69 -13.37
CA ARG A 54 -2.16 -5.15 -12.88
C ARG A 54 -2.19 -5.05 -11.37
N ILE A 55 -3.14 -4.29 -10.84
CA ILE A 55 -3.50 -4.29 -9.43
C ILE A 55 -4.48 -5.44 -9.19
N CYS A 56 -4.06 -6.49 -8.48
CA CYS A 56 -4.92 -7.63 -8.17
C CYS A 56 -5.65 -7.50 -6.83
N ALA A 57 -5.12 -6.69 -5.91
CA ALA A 57 -5.70 -6.46 -4.59
C ALA A 57 -5.22 -5.12 -3.99
N TRP A 58 -5.80 -4.75 -2.85
CA TRP A 58 -5.42 -3.59 -2.06
C TRP A 58 -5.19 -3.99 -0.61
N ASN A 59 -4.00 -3.72 -0.10
CA ASN A 59 -3.60 -3.94 1.28
C ASN A 59 -3.84 -2.70 2.15
N ASP A 60 -3.87 -2.93 3.46
CA ASP A 60 -3.98 -1.88 4.45
C ASP A 60 -2.61 -1.19 4.65
N ASP A 61 -2.61 0.14 4.77
CA ASP A 61 -1.43 0.90 5.15
C ASP A 61 -1.17 0.83 6.66
N VAL A 62 -0.08 1.44 7.12
CA VAL A 62 0.29 1.51 8.55
C VAL A 62 -0.79 2.15 9.45
N ARG A 63 -1.80 2.80 8.86
CA ARG A 63 -2.94 3.44 9.55
C ARG A 63 -4.24 2.65 9.36
N GLY A 64 -4.18 1.43 8.83
CA GLY A 64 -5.33 0.56 8.59
C GLY A 64 -6.23 1.01 7.42
N ARG A 65 -5.73 1.86 6.52
CA ARG A 65 -6.47 2.31 5.33
C ARG A 65 -6.12 1.39 4.17
N ARG A 66 -7.13 0.79 3.53
CA ARG A 66 -6.95 -0.09 2.37
C ARG A 66 -6.56 0.67 1.12
N ILE A 67 -5.28 1.03 0.99
CA ILE A 67 -4.79 1.92 -0.07
C ILE A 67 -3.48 1.47 -0.71
N VAL A 68 -2.85 0.42 -0.19
CA VAL A 68 -1.57 -0.06 -0.70
C VAL A 68 -1.84 -1.00 -1.87
N PRO A 69 -1.42 -0.68 -3.11
CA PRO A 69 -1.68 -1.54 -4.25
C PRO A 69 -0.87 -2.84 -4.14
N VAL A 70 -1.51 -3.96 -4.48
CA VAL A 70 -0.88 -5.27 -4.64
C VAL A 70 -0.85 -5.58 -6.14
N PHE A 71 0.36 -5.72 -6.68
CA PHE A 71 0.60 -5.93 -8.10
C PHE A 71 0.76 -7.40 -8.42
N GLN A 72 0.24 -7.83 -9.56
CA GLN A 72 0.46 -9.17 -10.09
C GLN A 72 0.76 -9.10 -11.58
N TRP A 73 1.55 -10.05 -12.08
CA TRP A 73 1.78 -10.20 -13.51
C TRP A 73 0.50 -10.67 -14.18
N GLY A 74 0.07 -9.95 -15.21
CA GLY A 74 -1.21 -10.21 -15.87
C GLY A 74 -1.68 -9.01 -16.68
N THR A 75 -2.61 -9.27 -17.60
CA THR A 75 -3.18 -8.28 -18.53
C THR A 75 -4.64 -7.97 -18.20
N GLU A 76 -5.19 -8.54 -17.11
CA GLU A 76 -6.56 -8.26 -16.70
C GLU A 76 -6.69 -6.82 -16.18
N PRO A 77 -7.90 -6.24 -16.21
CA PRO A 77 -8.13 -4.91 -15.66
C PRO A 77 -7.72 -4.79 -14.19
N ASP A 78 -7.31 -3.59 -13.80
CA ASP A 78 -7.00 -3.27 -12.40
C ASP A 78 -8.23 -3.44 -11.52
N LEU A 79 -8.04 -4.03 -10.34
CA LEU A 79 -9.05 -4.03 -9.30
C LEU A 79 -9.27 -2.59 -8.83
N PRO A 80 -10.52 -2.08 -8.85
CA PRO A 80 -10.80 -0.71 -8.45
C PRO A 80 -10.36 -0.47 -7.01
N ARG A 81 -9.85 0.74 -6.77
CA ARG A 81 -9.45 1.14 -5.42
C ARG A 81 -10.67 1.11 -4.50
N PRO A 82 -10.61 0.43 -3.35
CA PRO A 82 -11.70 0.48 -2.40
C PRO A 82 -11.90 1.93 -1.99
N GLY A 83 -13.16 2.37 -2.05
CA GLY A 83 -13.54 3.71 -1.66
C GLY A 83 -13.17 4.03 -0.21
N ARG A 84 -13.46 5.25 0.23
CA ARG A 84 -13.27 5.60 1.63
C ARG A 84 -14.07 4.65 2.51
N ARG A 85 -13.41 4.04 3.50
CA ARG A 85 -14.06 3.14 4.48
C ARG A 85 -15.24 3.79 5.20
N TRP A 86 -15.17 5.11 5.40
CA TRP A 86 -16.21 5.90 6.02
C TRP A 86 -16.53 7.12 5.17
N THR A 87 -17.81 7.48 5.17
CA THR A 87 -18.28 8.79 4.72
C THR A 87 -17.77 9.90 5.64
N ALA A 88 -17.87 11.15 5.18
CA ALA A 88 -17.53 12.31 6.00
C ALA A 88 -18.43 12.38 7.26
N ALA A 89 -19.71 12.04 7.13
CA ALA A 89 -20.67 12.03 8.23
C ALA A 89 -20.29 11.01 9.31
N GLU A 90 -19.97 9.77 8.92
CA GLU A 90 -19.53 8.72 9.85
C GLU A 90 -18.20 9.08 10.54
N THR A 91 -17.29 9.69 9.80
CA THR A 91 -16.02 10.18 10.35
C THR A 91 -16.26 11.23 11.44
N MET A 92 -17.15 12.20 11.18
CA MET A 92 -17.53 13.23 12.16
C MET A 92 -18.28 12.65 13.35
N ALA A 93 -19.19 11.70 13.14
CA ALA A 93 -19.91 11.03 14.21
C ALA A 93 -18.94 10.30 15.16
N ARG A 94 -17.97 9.56 14.60
CA ARG A 94 -16.94 8.85 15.37
C ARG A 94 -16.00 9.81 16.10
N MET A 95 -15.62 10.91 15.46
CA MET A 95 -14.80 11.95 16.07
C MET A 95 -15.51 12.62 17.25
N ARG A 96 -16.80 12.95 17.12
CA ARG A 96 -17.63 13.47 18.21
C ARG A 96 -17.85 12.45 19.33
N ALA A 97 -18.04 11.17 19.00
CA ALA A 97 -18.18 10.10 19.99
C ALA A 97 -16.89 9.94 20.81
N ARG A 98 -15.73 9.96 20.15
CA ARG A 98 -14.42 9.92 20.82
C ARG A 98 -14.22 11.12 21.76
N ARG A 99 -14.50 12.34 21.28
CA ARG A 99 -14.40 13.56 22.11
C ARG A 99 -15.32 13.50 23.33
N ARG A 100 -16.57 13.03 23.18
CA ARG A 100 -17.48 12.84 24.32
C ARG A 100 -16.92 11.85 25.34
N ALA A 101 -16.40 10.71 24.88
CA ALA A 101 -15.78 9.72 25.77
C ALA A 101 -14.54 10.28 26.50
N GLU A 102 -13.68 11.03 25.80
CA GLU A 102 -12.50 11.69 26.38
C GLU A 102 -12.92 12.74 27.44
N SER A 103 -13.91 13.59 27.16
CA SER A 103 -14.42 14.56 28.14
C SER A 103 -15.06 13.91 29.36
N SER A 104 -15.75 12.77 29.18
CA SER A 104 -16.35 12.02 30.28
C SER A 104 -15.32 11.30 31.15
N MET A 105 -14.17 10.87 30.60
CA MET A 105 -13.06 10.31 31.40
C MET A 105 -12.34 11.37 32.23
N VAL A 106 -12.03 12.53 31.65
CA VAL A 106 -11.38 13.64 32.37
C VAL A 106 -12.24 14.11 33.56
N SER A 107 -13.56 14.20 33.37
CA SER A 107 -14.49 14.59 34.44
C SER A 107 -14.56 13.60 35.61
N LEU A 108 -14.17 12.33 35.42
CA LEU A 108 -14.19 11.33 36.49
C LEU A 108 -12.89 11.33 37.31
N GLU A 109 -11.76 11.68 36.67
CA GLU A 109 -10.46 11.78 37.35
C GLU A 109 -10.35 13.05 38.22
N ASP A 110 -11.06 14.13 37.86
CA ASP A 110 -11.07 15.39 38.63
C ASP A 110 -12.02 15.38 39.87
N THR A 111 -12.74 14.28 40.12
CA THR A 111 -13.72 14.18 41.22
C THR A 111 -13.29 13.21 42.35
N LEU A 112 -12.02 12.80 42.38
CA LEU A 112 -11.40 11.99 43.44
C LEU A 112 -10.32 12.79 44.18
#